data_AF-Q1D8E6-F1
#
_entry.id   AF-Q1D8E6-F1
#
_cell.length_a   1.000
_cell.length_b   1.000
_cell.length_c   1.000
_cell.angle_alpha   90.00
_cell.angle_beta   90.00
_cell.angle_gamma   90.00
#
_symmetry.space_group_name_H-M   'P 1'
#
loop_
_entity.id
_entity.type
_entity.pdbx_description
1 polymer ?
#
loop_
_entity_poly.entity_id
_entity_poly.type
_entity_poly.pdbx_seq_one_letter_code
_entity_poly.pdbx_strand_id
1 'polypeptide(L)'
;MRAPLLSLLALLTLVGCSDTPSDGPGVDAPVDRGPKAIPLDGDPNGMFWDAENETLYIADDQNHRILKYRDGEGVSLAVALPDAPPNSTNLGEVVRMPDGTLVTVRFGFGTAGAVLFARPDGTTGKVPGLPTNRRRIGLTVTEDGRLYNSYFVRNSNVNVGSIALLNLDGTEQEVVGALEKPVGVLAVGDSLYIADQIAGKVYRSPLARPAELTTIATLTEPDLLSLGPGGALLTGTRQGTVVSINPSTGAQRVIASGFQNVRGIAYDAVNRRLFLADHDGDESNGTTHFLQIVPVD
;
A
#
# COMPACT_ATOMS: atom_id res chain seq x y z
N MET A 1 -47.42 -57.67 47.16
CA MET A 1 -47.88 -57.28 45.81
C MET A 1 -46.69 -56.79 45.00
N ARG A 2 -46.45 -57.44 43.84
CA ARG A 2 -45.66 -57.06 42.66
C ARG A 2 -44.18 -56.62 42.83
N ALA A 3 -43.31 -57.51 42.34
CA ALA A 3 -41.97 -57.28 41.78
C ALA A 3 -42.04 -56.49 40.43
N PRO A 4 -40.95 -56.13 39.70
CA PRO A 4 -39.59 -56.69 39.76
C PRO A 4 -38.36 -55.79 39.45
N LEU A 5 -37.18 -56.43 39.63
CA LEU A 5 -35.89 -56.38 38.93
C LEU A 5 -35.63 -55.31 37.84
N LEU A 6 -34.39 -54.77 37.78
CA LEU A 6 -33.35 -55.29 36.86
C LEU A 6 -31.93 -54.78 37.21
N SER A 7 -30.98 -55.72 37.16
CA SER A 7 -29.52 -55.59 37.26
C SER A 7 -28.90 -54.76 36.14
N LEU A 8 -27.69 -54.21 36.36
CA LEU A 8 -26.50 -54.71 35.64
C LEU A 8 -25.18 -54.27 36.30
N LEU A 9 -24.30 -55.25 36.41
CA LEU A 9 -22.92 -55.23 36.86
C LEU A 9 -22.02 -54.68 35.72
N ALA A 10 -21.06 -53.80 36.03
CA ALA A 10 -19.93 -53.55 35.13
C ALA A 10 -18.64 -53.40 35.95
N LEU A 11 -17.81 -54.43 35.82
CA LEU A 11 -16.43 -54.50 36.24
C LEU A 11 -15.58 -53.68 35.25
N LEU A 12 -14.70 -52.80 35.71
CA LEU A 12 -13.51 -52.42 34.94
C LEU A 12 -12.30 -52.23 35.85
N THR A 13 -11.26 -52.99 35.48
CA THR A 13 -9.94 -53.13 36.08
C THR A 13 -9.01 -51.98 35.69
N LEU A 14 -8.07 -51.67 36.59
CA LEU A 14 -6.96 -50.72 36.43
C LEU A 14 -5.88 -51.16 35.41
N VAL A 15 -4.96 -50.22 35.15
CA VAL A 15 -3.58 -50.31 34.57
C VAL A 15 -3.52 -50.08 33.04
N GLY A 16 -2.64 -49.27 32.44
CA GLY A 16 -1.54 -48.41 32.90
C GLY A 16 -0.75 -47.90 31.67
N CYS A 17 -0.12 -46.72 31.81
CA CYS A 17 1.00 -46.14 31.05
C CYS A 17 0.98 -46.05 29.52
N SER A 18 1.02 -44.82 29.00
CA SER A 18 2.05 -44.41 28.04
C SER A 18 2.23 -42.89 28.07
N ASP A 19 3.32 -42.44 28.69
CA ASP A 19 3.90 -41.13 28.47
C ASP A 19 4.32 -41.03 27.00
N THR A 20 3.66 -40.17 26.23
CA THR A 20 4.24 -39.64 24.99
C THR A 20 4.83 -38.28 25.30
N PRO A 21 6.16 -38.09 25.20
CA PRO A 21 6.75 -36.77 25.16
C PRO A 21 6.35 -36.11 23.84
N SER A 22 5.57 -35.03 23.89
CA SER A 22 5.33 -34.17 22.74
C SER A 22 6.52 -33.25 22.55
N ASP A 23 7.65 -33.80 22.09
CA ASP A 23 8.78 -33.00 21.61
C ASP A 23 8.73 -32.90 20.09
N GLY A 24 8.31 -31.72 19.65
CA GLY A 24 8.67 -31.13 18.37
C GLY A 24 8.44 -29.62 18.50
N PRO A 25 9.42 -28.75 18.15
CA PRO A 25 9.07 -27.36 17.90
C PRO A 25 8.04 -27.39 16.78
N GLY A 26 6.88 -26.79 17.00
CA GLY A 26 5.86 -26.65 15.96
C GLY A 26 6.53 -25.98 14.76
N VAL A 27 6.84 -26.79 13.75
CA VAL A 27 7.24 -26.25 12.45
C VAL A 27 5.94 -25.66 11.94
N ASP A 28 5.81 -24.33 12.05
CA ASP A 28 4.68 -23.60 11.48
C ASP A 28 4.42 -24.16 10.08
N ALA A 29 3.16 -24.51 9.82
CA ALA A 29 2.78 -25.00 8.51
C ALA A 29 3.31 -24.02 7.44
N PRO A 30 3.82 -24.51 6.29
CA PRO A 30 4.31 -23.63 5.24
C PRO A 30 3.23 -22.59 4.89
N VAL A 31 3.56 -21.31 5.05
CA VAL A 31 2.63 -20.23 4.72
C VAL A 31 2.62 -20.07 3.21
N ASP A 32 1.45 -20.24 2.60
CA ASP A 32 1.25 -19.96 1.18
C ASP A 32 1.44 -18.47 0.94
N ARG A 33 2.32 -18.14 -0.01
CA ARG A 33 2.62 -16.76 -0.39
C ARG A 33 1.84 -16.34 -1.64
N GLY A 34 1.13 -17.26 -2.29
CA GLY A 34 0.52 -17.05 -3.60
C GLY A 34 1.53 -17.17 -4.75
N PRO A 35 1.13 -16.80 -5.99
CA PRO A 35 2.00 -16.83 -7.16
C PRO A 35 3.16 -15.84 -7.01
N LYS A 36 4.26 -15.99 -7.77
CA LYS A 36 5.40 -15.06 -7.70
C LYS A 36 5.18 -13.75 -8.46
N ALA A 37 4.46 -13.83 -9.57
CA ALA A 37 4.19 -12.72 -10.46
C ALA A 37 2.87 -12.96 -11.19
N ILE A 38 2.11 -11.89 -11.42
CA ILE A 38 0.89 -11.89 -12.21
C ILE A 38 1.00 -10.78 -13.26
N PRO A 39 0.95 -11.08 -14.56
CA PRO A 39 0.91 -10.05 -15.59
C PRO A 39 -0.39 -9.26 -15.48
N LEU A 40 -0.31 -7.94 -15.67
CA LEU A 40 -1.46 -7.06 -15.59
C LEU A 40 -1.85 -6.51 -16.96
N ASP A 41 -3.15 -6.52 -17.24
CA ASP A 41 -3.77 -5.71 -18.29
C ASP A 41 -3.94 -4.27 -17.76
N GLY A 42 -2.85 -3.50 -17.73
CA GLY A 42 -2.80 -2.14 -17.17
C GLY A 42 -1.44 -1.83 -16.55
N ASP A 43 -1.25 -0.58 -16.12
CA ASP A 43 0.00 -0.11 -15.52
C ASP A 43 -0.17 0.08 -14.00
N PRO A 44 0.34 -0.82 -13.14
CA PRO A 44 0.18 -0.70 -11.70
C PRO A 44 1.02 0.46 -11.17
N ASN A 45 0.43 1.26 -10.28
CA ASN A 45 1.13 2.30 -9.55
C ASN A 45 0.89 2.14 -8.04
N GLY A 46 -0.07 2.88 -7.48
CA GLY A 46 -0.48 2.81 -6.08
C GLY A 46 -1.06 1.47 -5.64
N MET A 47 -0.88 1.11 -4.37
CA MET A 47 -1.32 -0.18 -3.83
C MET A 47 -1.76 -0.09 -2.37
N PHE A 48 -2.87 -0.74 -2.03
CA PHE A 48 -3.36 -0.82 -0.66
C PHE A 48 -3.80 -2.24 -0.30
N TRP A 49 -3.22 -2.81 0.76
CA TRP A 49 -3.66 -4.07 1.32
C TRP A 49 -4.74 -3.84 2.38
N ASP A 50 -5.97 -4.21 2.05
CA ASP A 50 -7.07 -4.29 3.02
C ASP A 50 -6.99 -5.63 3.74
N ALA A 51 -6.33 -5.63 4.90
CA ALA A 51 -6.16 -6.84 5.71
C ALA A 51 -7.48 -7.39 6.28
N GLU A 52 -8.49 -6.55 6.48
CA GLU A 52 -9.80 -6.99 6.99
C GLU A 52 -10.54 -7.85 5.96
N ASN A 53 -10.42 -7.47 4.69
CA ASN A 53 -11.12 -8.13 3.59
C ASN A 53 -10.19 -9.00 2.73
N GLU A 54 -8.95 -9.19 3.15
CA GLU A 54 -7.89 -9.93 2.43
C GLU A 54 -7.81 -9.51 0.95
N THR A 55 -7.90 -8.21 0.69
CA THR A 55 -8.02 -7.65 -0.65
C THR A 55 -6.91 -6.65 -0.92
N LEU A 56 -6.16 -6.87 -1.98
CA LEU A 56 -5.24 -5.87 -2.51
C LEU A 56 -6.00 -4.98 -3.50
N TYR A 57 -5.93 -3.67 -3.34
CA TYR A 57 -6.37 -2.68 -4.33
C TYR A 57 -5.16 -2.12 -5.06
N ILE A 58 -5.30 -1.93 -6.37
CA ILE A 58 -4.21 -1.51 -7.26
C ILE A 58 -4.73 -0.37 -8.14
N ALA A 59 -4.03 0.77 -8.12
CA ALA A 59 -4.29 1.84 -9.06
C ALA A 59 -3.71 1.48 -10.43
N ASP A 60 -4.56 1.44 -11.45
CA ASP A 60 -4.18 1.23 -12.84
C ASP A 60 -4.00 2.59 -13.54
N ASP A 61 -2.73 3.01 -13.63
CA ASP A 61 -2.25 4.29 -14.14
C ASP A 61 -2.64 4.51 -15.61
N GLN A 62 -2.74 3.44 -16.40
CA GLN A 62 -3.02 3.56 -17.83
C GLN A 62 -4.53 3.65 -18.09
N ASN A 63 -5.33 2.82 -17.41
CA ASN A 63 -6.76 2.67 -17.70
C ASN A 63 -7.69 3.46 -16.78
N HIS A 64 -7.15 4.27 -15.87
CA HIS A 64 -7.92 5.15 -14.97
C HIS A 64 -9.01 4.38 -14.20
N ARG A 65 -8.62 3.24 -13.62
CA ARG A 65 -9.47 2.33 -12.86
C ARG A 65 -8.73 1.82 -11.63
N ILE A 66 -9.47 1.24 -10.69
CA ILE A 66 -8.88 0.50 -9.58
C ILE A 66 -9.14 -0.98 -9.83
N LEU A 67 -8.08 -1.77 -9.83
CA LEU A 67 -8.14 -3.23 -9.84
C LEU A 67 -8.11 -3.76 -8.41
N LYS A 68 -8.55 -5.00 -8.23
CA LYS A 68 -8.39 -5.76 -6.99
C LYS A 68 -7.76 -7.12 -7.26
N TYR A 69 -7.07 -7.64 -6.25
CA TYR A 69 -6.56 -9.01 -6.22
C TYR A 69 -6.94 -9.70 -4.90
N ARG A 70 -7.32 -10.98 -5.02
CA ARG A 70 -7.52 -11.92 -3.91
C ARG A 70 -6.96 -13.28 -4.30
N ASP A 71 -6.43 -14.01 -3.32
CA ASP A 71 -6.00 -15.38 -3.55
C ASP A 71 -7.18 -16.24 -4.03
N GLY A 72 -6.94 -17.12 -5.00
CA GLY A 72 -7.97 -17.97 -5.60
C GLY A 72 -8.93 -17.27 -6.57
N GLU A 73 -9.12 -15.95 -6.50
CA GLU A 73 -9.97 -15.18 -7.43
C GLU A 73 -9.17 -14.51 -8.56
N GLY A 74 -7.90 -14.21 -8.33
CA GLY A 74 -7.04 -13.50 -9.29
C GLY A 74 -7.32 -12.00 -9.34
N VAL A 75 -6.82 -11.34 -10.39
CA VAL A 75 -6.99 -9.89 -10.60
C VAL A 75 -8.31 -9.62 -11.32
N SER A 76 -9.08 -8.66 -10.82
CA SER A 76 -10.34 -8.23 -11.43
C SER A 76 -10.59 -6.73 -11.23
N LEU A 77 -11.55 -6.16 -11.94
CA LEU A 77 -11.96 -4.77 -11.75
C LEU A 77 -12.57 -4.59 -10.35
N ALA A 78 -12.07 -3.62 -9.58
CA ALA A 78 -12.72 -3.16 -8.35
C ALA A 78 -13.73 -2.06 -8.67
N VAL A 79 -13.29 -1.02 -9.38
CA VAL A 79 -14.14 0.11 -9.75
C VAL A 79 -13.58 0.86 -10.96
N ALA A 80 -14.48 1.30 -11.85
CA ALA A 80 -14.16 2.26 -12.91
C ALA A 80 -14.32 3.69 -12.37
N LEU A 81 -13.33 4.56 -12.60
CA LEU A 81 -13.37 5.95 -12.14
C LEU A 81 -14.00 6.87 -13.20
N PRO A 82 -14.47 8.08 -12.84
CA PRO A 82 -14.99 9.04 -13.81
C PRO A 82 -13.97 9.35 -14.89
N ASP A 83 -14.40 9.69 -16.11
CA ASP A 83 -13.49 9.91 -17.24
C ASP A 83 -12.36 10.91 -16.93
N ALA A 84 -11.16 10.57 -17.42
CA ALA A 84 -10.03 11.48 -17.41
C ALA A 84 -10.04 12.37 -18.66
N PRO A 85 -9.63 13.65 -18.54
CA PRO A 85 -9.22 14.42 -19.71
C PRO A 85 -8.15 13.67 -20.53
N PRO A 86 -8.03 13.95 -21.84
CA PRO A 86 -7.02 13.31 -22.68
C PRO A 86 -5.60 13.41 -22.08
N ASN A 87 -4.85 12.31 -22.19
CA ASN A 87 -3.47 12.20 -21.70
C ASN A 87 -3.30 12.49 -20.19
N SER A 88 -4.28 12.10 -19.37
CA SER A 88 -4.23 12.32 -17.92
C SER A 88 -4.72 11.14 -17.08
N THR A 89 -4.79 9.93 -17.64
CA THR A 89 -5.31 8.73 -16.95
C THR A 89 -4.47 8.26 -15.75
N ASN A 90 -3.32 8.87 -15.53
CA ASN A 90 -2.31 8.47 -14.56
C ASN A 90 -2.78 8.59 -13.11
N LEU A 91 -2.83 7.47 -12.40
CA LEU A 91 -3.27 7.33 -11.02
C LEU A 91 -2.07 7.11 -10.09
N GLY A 92 -2.14 7.68 -8.89
CA GLY A 92 -1.17 7.47 -7.83
C GLY A 92 -1.60 6.40 -6.83
N GLU A 93 -1.18 6.57 -5.58
CA GLU A 93 -1.57 5.77 -4.43
C GLU A 93 -3.08 5.57 -4.34
N VAL A 94 -3.50 4.42 -3.80
CA VAL A 94 -4.89 4.15 -3.42
C VAL A 94 -4.94 3.93 -1.92
N VAL A 95 -6.00 4.40 -1.27
CA VAL A 95 -6.25 4.15 0.17
C VAL A 95 -7.74 3.88 0.38
N ARG A 96 -8.08 3.23 1.50
CA ARG A 96 -9.46 3.05 1.97
C ARG A 96 -9.70 3.91 3.20
N MET A 97 -10.70 4.78 3.14
CA MET A 97 -11.18 5.56 4.29
C MET A 97 -11.93 4.66 5.29
N PRO A 98 -12.10 5.08 6.57
CA PRO A 98 -12.81 4.28 7.57
C PRO A 98 -14.27 3.94 7.21
N ASP A 99 -14.92 4.76 6.39
CA ASP A 99 -16.27 4.50 5.88
C ASP A 99 -16.30 3.52 4.69
N GLY A 100 -15.14 3.00 4.28
CA GLY A 100 -14.97 2.10 3.15
C GLY A 100 -14.80 2.78 1.80
N THR A 101 -14.81 4.11 1.73
CA THR A 101 -14.55 4.85 0.48
C THR A 101 -13.11 4.60 0.00
N LEU A 102 -12.97 4.13 -1.25
CA LEU A 102 -11.67 4.09 -1.91
C LEU A 102 -11.34 5.49 -2.44
N VAL A 103 -10.11 5.94 -2.20
CA VAL A 103 -9.61 7.22 -2.69
C VAL A 103 -8.30 7.00 -3.43
N THR A 104 -8.15 7.63 -4.58
CA THR A 104 -6.89 7.70 -5.33
C THR A 104 -6.67 9.12 -5.84
N VAL A 105 -5.49 9.40 -6.36
CA VAL A 105 -5.14 10.68 -6.97
C VAL A 105 -4.80 10.52 -8.43
N ARG A 106 -4.98 11.60 -9.18
CA ARG A 106 -4.56 11.70 -10.58
C ARG A 106 -3.36 12.62 -10.68
N PHE A 107 -2.29 12.13 -11.30
CA PHE A 107 -1.05 12.89 -11.51
C PHE A 107 -1.30 14.10 -12.42
N GLY A 108 -1.99 13.89 -13.55
CA GLY A 108 -2.55 14.95 -14.39
C GLY A 108 -1.56 15.95 -14.99
N PHE A 109 -0.25 15.67 -14.98
CA PHE A 109 0.83 16.43 -15.62
C PHE A 109 0.84 17.95 -15.39
N GLY A 110 0.19 18.44 -14.32
CA GLY A 110 0.10 19.86 -13.98
C GLY A 110 -0.99 20.63 -14.73
N THR A 111 -1.95 19.94 -15.35
CA THR A 111 -3.12 20.57 -15.98
C THR A 111 -4.44 19.91 -15.55
N ALA A 112 -4.39 18.65 -15.13
CA ALA A 112 -5.56 17.83 -14.84
C ALA A 112 -5.46 17.11 -13.48
N GLY A 113 -4.56 17.50 -12.58
CA GLY A 113 -4.42 16.86 -11.27
C GLY A 113 -5.73 16.83 -10.48
N ALA A 114 -6.03 15.71 -9.83
CA ALA A 114 -7.30 15.50 -9.14
C ALA A 114 -7.19 14.52 -7.97
N VAL A 115 -8.23 14.50 -7.15
CA VAL A 115 -8.51 13.42 -6.19
C VAL A 115 -9.82 12.77 -6.62
N LEU A 116 -9.82 11.44 -6.69
CA LEU A 116 -10.94 10.63 -7.15
C LEU A 116 -11.38 9.72 -6.01
N PHE A 117 -12.68 9.46 -5.93
CA PHE A 117 -13.23 8.59 -4.90
C PHE A 117 -14.24 7.61 -5.49
N ALA A 118 -14.40 6.47 -4.83
CA ALA A 118 -15.45 5.50 -5.03
C ALA A 118 -16.02 5.11 -3.66
N ARG A 119 -17.30 5.43 -3.44
CA ARG A 119 -18.01 5.09 -2.21
C ARG A 119 -18.42 3.62 -2.20
N PRO A 120 -18.69 3.03 -1.02
CA PRO A 120 -19.15 1.64 -0.91
C PRO A 120 -20.44 1.33 -1.69
N ASP A 121 -21.29 2.34 -1.94
CA ASP A 121 -22.51 2.21 -2.74
C ASP A 121 -22.24 2.17 -4.27
N GLY A 122 -20.97 2.25 -4.68
CA GLY A 122 -20.54 2.28 -6.08
C GLY A 122 -20.51 3.67 -6.69
N THR A 123 -20.95 4.72 -5.97
CA THR A 123 -20.88 6.09 -6.47
C THR A 123 -19.43 6.54 -6.60
N THR A 124 -19.04 6.96 -7.80
CA THR A 124 -17.72 7.52 -8.06
C THR A 124 -17.77 9.01 -8.32
N GLY A 125 -16.65 9.70 -8.08
CA GLY A 125 -16.58 11.13 -8.30
C GLY A 125 -15.18 11.70 -8.19
N LYS A 126 -15.10 13.00 -8.47
CA LYS A 126 -13.89 13.81 -8.32
C LYS A 126 -14.14 14.82 -7.22
N VAL A 127 -13.17 15.00 -6.32
CA VAL A 127 -13.24 16.03 -5.27
C VAL A 127 -13.27 17.42 -5.94
N PRO A 128 -14.25 18.28 -5.62
CA PRO A 128 -14.40 19.58 -6.27
C PRO A 128 -13.36 20.61 -5.77
N GLY A 129 -13.19 21.70 -6.51
CA GLY A 129 -12.44 22.88 -6.03
C GLY A 129 -10.92 22.73 -5.93
N LEU A 130 -10.37 21.53 -6.09
CA LEU A 130 -8.93 21.31 -5.98
C LEU A 130 -8.13 21.91 -7.15
N PRO A 131 -6.93 22.47 -6.90
CA PRO A 131 -6.05 22.96 -7.95
C PRO A 131 -5.65 21.85 -8.93
N THR A 132 -5.86 22.08 -10.22
CA THR A 132 -5.54 21.10 -11.28
C THR A 132 -4.06 21.11 -11.70
N ASN A 133 -3.32 22.15 -11.31
CA ASN A 133 -1.89 22.29 -11.60
C ASN A 133 -0.99 21.47 -10.66
N ARG A 134 -1.54 20.89 -9.60
CA ARG A 134 -0.84 20.02 -8.66
C ARG A 134 -0.73 18.61 -9.22
N ARG A 135 0.49 18.10 -9.31
CA ARG A 135 0.78 16.70 -9.63
C ARG A 135 0.73 15.89 -8.35
N ARG A 136 -0.33 15.10 -8.16
CA ARG A 136 -0.60 14.33 -6.94
C ARG A 136 -0.19 12.87 -7.14
N ILE A 137 0.43 12.24 -6.13
CA ILE A 137 0.90 10.85 -6.25
C ILE A 137 0.59 10.04 -5.00
N GLY A 138 1.14 10.40 -3.84
CA GLY A 138 0.98 9.65 -2.60
C GLY A 138 -0.31 10.00 -1.86
N LEU A 139 -0.83 9.03 -1.12
CA LEU A 139 -1.96 9.18 -0.20
C LEU A 139 -1.69 8.38 1.07
N THR A 140 -2.21 8.85 2.20
CA THR A 140 -2.25 8.06 3.42
C THR A 140 -3.42 8.48 4.30
N VAL A 141 -3.94 7.53 5.08
CA VAL A 141 -4.99 7.77 6.06
C VAL A 141 -4.41 7.48 7.44
N THR A 142 -4.57 8.44 8.34
CA THR A 142 -4.23 8.27 9.76
C THR A 142 -5.26 7.39 10.46
N GLU A 143 -4.90 6.81 11.61
CA GLU A 143 -5.82 5.99 12.41
C GLU A 143 -7.10 6.76 12.82
N ASP A 144 -7.00 8.08 13.02
CA ASP A 144 -8.14 8.97 13.28
C ASP A 144 -8.91 9.41 12.02
N GLY A 145 -8.61 8.81 10.86
CA GLY A 145 -9.37 9.00 9.62
C GLY A 145 -9.03 10.25 8.81
N ARG A 146 -7.97 10.99 9.16
CA ARG A 146 -7.52 12.15 8.36
C ARG A 146 -6.73 11.67 7.15
N LEU A 147 -7.07 12.22 5.98
CA LEU A 147 -6.46 11.91 4.69
C LEU A 147 -5.36 12.94 4.35
N TYR A 148 -4.19 12.46 3.98
CA TYR A 148 -3.09 13.29 3.50
C TYR A 148 -2.70 12.88 2.08
N ASN A 149 -2.24 13.85 1.29
CA ASN A 149 -1.70 13.58 -0.03
C ASN A 149 -0.35 14.28 -0.23
N SER A 150 0.51 13.66 -1.06
CA SER A 150 1.69 14.35 -1.60
C SER A 150 1.36 14.99 -2.93
N TYR A 151 1.94 16.17 -3.19
CA TYR A 151 1.91 16.78 -4.50
C TYR A 151 3.16 17.61 -4.79
N PHE A 152 3.35 17.95 -6.06
CA PHE A 152 4.23 19.05 -6.44
C PHE A 152 3.66 19.88 -7.58
N VAL A 153 4.09 21.14 -7.65
CA VAL A 153 3.90 22.03 -8.80
C VAL A 153 5.23 22.22 -9.50
N ARG A 154 5.20 22.52 -10.81
CA ARG A 154 6.43 22.75 -11.60
C ARG A 154 6.45 24.20 -12.06
N ASN A 155 7.41 24.96 -11.55
CA ASN A 155 7.62 26.38 -11.84
C ASN A 155 8.94 26.53 -12.59
N SER A 156 8.89 26.89 -13.88
CA SER A 156 10.09 27.12 -14.70
C SER A 156 11.12 25.96 -14.62
N ASN A 157 10.63 24.72 -14.70
CA ASN A 157 11.41 23.47 -14.55
C ASN A 157 11.89 23.09 -13.15
N VAL A 158 11.57 23.87 -12.13
CA VAL A 158 11.81 23.50 -10.73
C VAL A 158 10.55 22.89 -10.16
N ASN A 159 10.68 21.76 -9.47
CA ASN A 159 9.58 21.16 -8.72
C ASN A 159 9.53 21.77 -7.31
N VAL A 160 8.33 22.11 -6.85
CA VAL A 160 8.07 22.56 -5.49
C VAL A 160 7.00 21.65 -4.92
N GLY A 161 7.41 20.80 -3.99
CA GLY A 161 6.61 19.73 -3.40
C GLY A 161 6.14 20.03 -1.99
N SER A 162 4.99 19.42 -1.65
CA SER A 162 4.37 19.52 -0.33
C SER A 162 3.58 18.26 0.02
N ILE A 163 3.29 18.10 1.31
CA ILE A 163 2.21 17.24 1.82
C ILE A 163 1.06 18.13 2.27
N ALA A 164 -0.18 17.75 1.93
CA ALA A 164 -1.38 18.44 2.39
C ALA A 164 -2.33 17.52 3.16
N LEU A 165 -3.04 18.11 4.13
CA LEU A 165 -4.27 17.57 4.70
C LEU A 165 -5.40 17.81 3.72
N LEU A 166 -6.13 16.76 3.39
CA LEU A 166 -7.13 16.73 2.33
C LEU A 166 -8.48 16.29 2.89
N ASN A 167 -9.53 17.03 2.54
CA ASN A 167 -10.92 16.64 2.76
C ASN A 167 -11.63 16.44 1.42
N LEU A 168 -12.54 15.46 1.38
CA LEU A 168 -13.30 15.15 0.16
C LEU A 168 -14.36 16.21 -0.19
N ASP A 169 -14.50 17.25 0.63
CA ASP A 169 -15.32 18.44 0.35
C ASP A 169 -14.62 19.48 -0.57
N GLY A 170 -13.33 19.29 -0.85
CA GLY A 170 -12.54 20.22 -1.67
C GLY A 170 -11.50 21.04 -0.90
N THR A 171 -11.34 20.80 0.39
CA THR A 171 -10.28 21.46 1.19
C THR A 171 -8.96 20.71 1.06
N GLU A 172 -7.87 21.39 0.66
CA GLU A 172 -6.51 20.84 0.58
C GLU A 172 -5.50 21.85 1.18
N GLN A 173 -5.12 21.62 2.43
CA GLN A 173 -4.25 22.51 3.21
C GLN A 173 -2.83 21.96 3.30
N GLU A 174 -1.84 22.72 2.86
CA GLU A 174 -0.44 22.37 3.03
C GLU A 174 -0.07 22.26 4.53
N VAL A 175 0.62 21.17 4.89
CA VAL A 175 1.11 20.89 6.24
C VAL A 175 2.62 20.67 6.29
N VAL A 176 3.22 20.13 5.23
CA VAL A 176 4.67 20.00 5.06
C VAL A 176 5.05 20.64 3.73
N GLY A 177 6.02 21.55 3.72
CA GLY A 177 6.58 22.16 2.52
C GLY A 177 8.07 21.85 2.36
N ALA A 178 8.75 22.60 1.49
CA ALA A 178 10.18 22.49 1.22
C ALA A 178 10.65 21.10 0.72
N LEU A 179 9.78 20.43 -0.05
CA LEU A 179 10.08 19.17 -0.73
C LEU A 179 10.31 19.44 -2.23
N GLU A 180 10.94 18.52 -2.95
CA GLU A 180 11.15 18.61 -4.40
C GLU A 180 10.08 17.83 -5.16
N LYS A 181 10.10 16.49 -5.06
CA LYS A 181 9.12 15.59 -5.67
C LYS A 181 8.70 14.53 -4.64
N PRO A 182 7.87 14.89 -3.65
CA PRO A 182 7.34 13.91 -2.71
C PRO A 182 6.42 12.95 -3.45
N VAL A 183 6.84 11.69 -3.53
CA VAL A 183 6.11 10.60 -4.16
C VAL A 183 5.33 9.84 -3.09
N GLY A 184 6.02 9.12 -2.21
CA GLY A 184 5.40 8.42 -1.09
C GLY A 184 5.09 9.32 0.11
N VAL A 185 3.94 9.09 0.73
CA VAL A 185 3.61 9.60 2.07
C VAL A 185 2.91 8.50 2.86
N LEU A 186 3.32 8.26 4.10
CA LEU A 186 2.77 7.20 4.95
C LEU A 186 2.61 7.72 6.38
N ALA A 187 1.40 7.66 6.92
CA ALA A 187 1.13 7.94 8.33
C ALA A 187 1.36 6.66 9.16
N VAL A 188 2.20 6.77 10.20
CA VAL A 188 2.41 5.68 11.17
C VAL A 188 2.49 6.31 12.56
N GLY A 189 1.54 5.96 13.42
CA GLY A 189 1.43 6.55 14.75
C GLY A 189 1.32 8.08 14.69
N ASP A 190 2.25 8.77 15.36
CA ASP A 190 2.27 10.22 15.48
C ASP A 190 3.02 10.95 14.34
N SER A 191 3.41 10.24 13.29
CA SER A 191 4.36 10.72 12.29
C SER A 191 3.90 10.47 10.85
N LEU A 192 4.26 11.39 9.96
CA LEU A 192 4.31 11.20 8.52
C LEU A 192 5.72 10.80 8.12
N TYR A 193 5.83 9.79 7.27
CA TYR A 193 7.04 9.42 6.55
C TYR A 193 6.88 9.79 5.08
N ILE A 194 7.89 10.44 4.50
CA ILE A 194 7.78 11.05 3.18
C ILE A 194 8.96 10.62 2.33
N ALA A 195 8.71 9.98 1.19
CA ALA A 195 9.71 9.65 0.20
C ALA A 195 9.75 10.75 -0.87
N ASP A 196 10.83 11.53 -0.89
CA ASP A 196 11.07 12.57 -1.88
C ASP A 196 12.03 12.05 -2.95
N GLN A 197 11.46 11.74 -4.11
CA GLN A 197 12.12 10.98 -5.16
C GLN A 197 13.30 11.76 -5.77
N ILE A 198 13.14 13.05 -6.03
CA ILE A 198 14.22 13.84 -6.64
C ILE A 198 15.24 14.26 -5.58
N ALA A 199 14.79 14.62 -4.38
CA ALA A 199 15.71 14.96 -3.29
C ALA A 199 16.52 13.74 -2.82
N GLY A 200 16.11 12.53 -3.18
CA GLY A 200 16.77 11.27 -2.82
C GLY A 200 16.74 10.99 -1.32
N LYS A 201 15.64 11.36 -0.66
CA LYS A 201 15.53 11.35 0.80
C LYS A 201 14.22 10.74 1.25
N VAL A 202 14.28 10.04 2.38
CA VAL A 202 13.11 9.69 3.18
C VAL A 202 13.15 10.51 4.45
N TYR A 203 12.06 11.22 4.71
CA TYR A 203 11.91 12.09 5.87
C TYR A 203 10.91 11.51 6.88
N ARG A 204 11.04 11.95 8.12
CA ARG A 204 10.02 11.86 9.17
C ARG A 204 9.56 13.28 9.53
N SER A 205 8.26 13.45 9.71
CA SER A 205 7.60 14.69 10.13
C SER A 205 6.55 14.38 11.21
N PRO A 206 6.63 14.93 12.43
CA PRO A 206 5.61 14.71 13.45
C PRO A 206 4.27 15.35 13.07
N LEU A 207 3.15 14.62 13.20
CA LEU A 207 1.80 15.12 12.90
C LEU A 207 1.42 16.35 13.74
N ALA A 208 1.92 16.44 14.97
CA ALA A 208 1.68 17.60 15.84
C ALA A 208 2.46 18.85 15.40
N ARG A 209 3.55 18.68 14.64
CA ARG A 209 4.47 19.74 14.21
C ARG A 209 5.00 19.42 12.81
N PRO A 210 4.13 19.42 11.78
CA PRO A 210 4.47 18.86 10.47
C PRO A 210 5.57 19.61 9.73
N ALA A 211 5.87 20.86 10.12
CA ALA A 211 7.01 21.62 9.62
C ALA A 211 8.38 21.10 10.10
N GLU A 212 8.44 20.27 11.15
CA GLU A 212 9.69 19.69 11.66
C GLU A 212 10.08 18.46 10.83
N LEU A 213 10.86 18.68 9.77
CA LEU A 213 11.30 17.63 8.85
C LEU A 213 12.68 17.08 9.25
N THR A 214 12.76 15.78 9.51
CA THR A 214 14.03 15.08 9.80
C THR A 214 14.33 14.07 8.70
N THR A 215 15.51 14.12 8.09
CA THR A 215 15.96 13.07 7.16
C THR A 215 16.29 11.81 7.95
N ILE A 216 15.64 10.69 7.61
CA ILE A 216 15.91 9.38 8.23
C ILE A 216 16.69 8.44 7.31
N ALA A 217 16.63 8.64 5.99
CA ALA A 217 17.41 7.87 5.04
C ALA A 217 17.70 8.67 3.75
N THR A 218 18.77 8.29 3.06
CA THR A 218 19.11 8.77 1.72
C THR A 218 19.06 7.58 0.78
N LEU A 219 18.24 7.67 -0.26
CA LEU A 219 18.01 6.61 -1.24
C LEU A 219 17.89 7.24 -2.63
N THR A 220 18.40 6.57 -3.66
CA THR A 220 18.24 7.03 -5.04
C THR A 220 16.80 6.80 -5.49
N GLU A 221 16.11 7.87 -5.90
CA GLU A 221 14.74 7.84 -6.44
C GLU A 221 13.77 6.91 -5.67
N PRO A 222 13.57 7.11 -4.35
CA PRO A 222 12.54 6.39 -3.60
C PRO A 222 11.15 6.70 -4.18
N ASP A 223 10.24 5.73 -4.09
CA ASP A 223 8.89 5.83 -4.64
C ASP A 223 7.84 5.77 -3.50
N LEU A 224 6.69 5.11 -3.70
CA LEU A 224 5.65 4.97 -2.68
C LEU A 224 6.13 4.14 -1.47
N LEU A 225 5.45 4.33 -0.33
CA LEU A 225 5.85 3.79 0.97
C LEU A 225 4.77 2.84 1.54
N SER A 226 5.21 1.75 2.17
CA SER A 226 4.36 0.90 3.01
C SER A 226 5.02 0.64 4.35
N LEU A 227 4.20 0.34 5.36
CA LEU A 227 4.70 -0.30 6.57
C LEU A 227 4.96 -1.78 6.27
N GLY A 228 6.06 -2.30 6.81
CA GLY A 228 6.49 -3.69 6.66
C GLY A 228 6.59 -4.42 8.01
N PRO A 229 7.14 -5.65 7.99
CA PRO A 229 7.35 -6.44 9.20
C PRO A 229 8.16 -5.67 10.25
N GLY A 230 7.77 -5.82 11.52
CA GLY A 230 8.45 -5.18 12.65
C GLY A 230 8.40 -3.64 12.64
N GLY A 231 7.51 -3.03 11.85
CA GLY A 231 7.39 -1.57 11.74
C GLY A 231 8.46 -0.91 10.87
N ALA A 232 9.19 -1.68 10.06
CA ALA A 232 10.09 -1.10 9.07
C ALA A 232 9.29 -0.34 8.00
N LEU A 233 9.86 0.76 7.48
CA LEU A 233 9.34 1.38 6.27
C LEU A 233 9.87 0.62 5.06
N LEU A 234 9.03 0.41 4.06
CA LEU A 234 9.38 -0.22 2.80
C LEU A 234 9.15 0.77 1.66
N THR A 235 10.09 0.86 0.74
CA THR A 235 9.97 1.67 -0.48
C THR A 235 10.51 0.92 -1.68
N GLY A 236 9.85 1.11 -2.82
CA GLY A 236 10.40 0.78 -4.12
C GLY A 236 11.41 1.83 -4.56
N THR A 237 12.21 1.50 -5.56
CA THR A 237 12.99 2.49 -6.30
C THR A 237 12.84 2.29 -7.80
N ARG A 238 13.10 3.37 -8.55
CA ARG A 238 13.16 3.34 -10.01
C ARG A 238 14.31 2.50 -10.59
N GLN A 239 15.19 1.97 -9.73
CA GLN A 239 16.24 1.03 -10.12
C GLN A 239 15.80 -0.44 -9.95
N GLY A 240 14.51 -0.69 -9.70
CA GLY A 240 13.98 -2.05 -9.60
C GLY A 240 14.37 -2.75 -8.30
N THR A 241 14.50 -2.00 -7.21
CA THR A 241 14.85 -2.53 -5.88
C THR A 241 13.78 -2.23 -4.85
N VAL A 242 13.69 -3.08 -3.83
CA VAL A 242 12.88 -2.86 -2.63
C VAL A 242 13.82 -2.67 -1.44
N VAL A 243 13.65 -1.56 -0.74
CA VAL A 243 14.48 -1.18 0.41
C VAL A 243 13.63 -1.14 1.66
N SER A 244 14.11 -1.83 2.70
CA SER A 244 13.63 -1.71 4.07
C SER A 244 14.44 -0.67 4.82
N ILE A 245 13.77 0.19 5.59
CA ILE A 245 14.35 1.28 6.36
C ILE A 245 13.86 1.15 7.80
N ASN A 246 14.78 1.07 8.76
CA ASN A 246 14.43 1.17 10.17
C ASN A 246 14.09 2.64 10.50
N PRO A 247 12.85 2.98 10.89
CA PRO A 247 12.45 4.37 11.10
C PRO A 247 13.13 5.03 12.31
N SER A 248 13.67 4.26 13.25
CA SER A 248 14.34 4.77 14.45
C SER A 248 15.83 5.04 14.26
N THR A 249 16.50 4.23 13.43
CA THR A 249 17.97 4.31 13.23
C THR A 249 18.36 4.82 11.86
N GLY A 250 17.44 4.82 10.89
CA GLY A 250 17.74 5.10 9.49
C GLY A 250 18.48 3.99 8.75
N ALA A 251 18.72 2.83 9.40
CA ALA A 251 19.42 1.71 8.78
C ALA A 251 18.63 1.18 7.58
N GLN A 252 19.32 1.01 6.45
CA GLN A 252 18.72 0.59 5.18
C GLN A 252 19.19 -0.81 4.78
N ARG A 253 18.31 -1.60 4.16
CA ARG A 253 18.62 -2.91 3.60
C ARG A 253 17.84 -3.13 2.31
N VAL A 254 18.53 -3.52 1.24
CA VAL A 254 17.86 -4.07 0.04
C VAL A 254 17.33 -5.46 0.39
N ILE A 255 16.03 -5.65 0.24
CA ILE A 255 15.35 -6.93 0.56
C ILE A 255 14.88 -7.68 -0.69
N ALA A 256 14.76 -7.00 -1.83
CA ALA A 256 14.52 -7.60 -3.14
C ALA A 256 15.05 -6.70 -4.26
N SER A 257 15.36 -7.29 -5.42
CA SER A 257 15.92 -6.58 -6.57
C SER A 257 15.67 -7.33 -7.87
N GLY A 258 15.96 -6.70 -9.00
CA GLY A 258 15.83 -7.31 -10.33
C GLY A 258 14.46 -7.06 -10.98
N PHE A 259 13.71 -6.09 -10.46
CA PHE A 259 12.48 -5.58 -11.05
C PHE A 259 12.79 -4.47 -12.07
N GLN A 260 11.76 -3.95 -12.71
CA GLN A 260 11.87 -2.91 -13.72
C GLN A 260 11.86 -1.54 -13.04
N ASN A 261 10.69 -1.14 -12.52
CA ASN A 261 10.51 0.07 -11.70
C ASN A 261 9.51 -0.27 -10.60
N VAL A 262 9.96 -0.35 -9.35
CA VAL A 262 9.04 -0.61 -8.23
C VAL A 262 8.40 0.70 -7.81
N ARG A 263 7.11 0.88 -8.14
CA ARG A 263 6.33 2.07 -7.78
C ARG A 263 5.64 1.89 -6.42
N GLY A 264 4.44 1.28 -6.40
CA GLY A 264 3.70 0.93 -5.20
C GLY A 264 4.16 -0.35 -4.52
N ILE A 265 3.97 -0.39 -3.20
CA ILE A 265 4.23 -1.55 -2.35
C ILE A 265 3.08 -1.68 -1.35
N ALA A 266 2.63 -2.90 -1.09
CA ALA A 266 1.71 -3.20 0.01
C ALA A 266 2.16 -4.47 0.75
N TYR A 267 1.95 -4.52 2.07
CA TYR A 267 2.38 -5.65 2.90
C TYR A 267 1.19 -6.42 3.47
N ASP A 268 1.19 -7.73 3.23
CA ASP A 268 0.29 -8.69 3.85
C ASP A 268 1.06 -9.41 4.97
N ALA A 269 0.76 -9.00 6.21
CA ALA A 269 1.41 -9.53 7.40
C ALA A 269 1.02 -10.99 7.70
N VAL A 270 -0.22 -11.38 7.40
CA VAL A 270 -0.73 -12.73 7.66
C VAL A 270 0.01 -13.73 6.77
N ASN A 271 0.08 -13.44 5.47
CA ASN A 271 0.78 -14.29 4.52
C ASN A 271 2.25 -13.90 4.34
N ARG A 272 2.80 -13.04 5.19
CA ARG A 272 4.19 -12.52 5.22
C ARG A 272 4.77 -12.35 3.80
N ARG A 273 4.13 -11.47 3.03
CA ARG A 273 4.48 -11.19 1.64
C ARG A 273 4.28 -9.71 1.30
N LEU A 274 5.07 -9.23 0.35
CA LEU A 274 4.91 -7.94 -0.28
C LEU A 274 4.28 -8.10 -1.64
N PHE A 275 3.39 -7.18 -1.96
CA PHE A 275 2.93 -6.93 -3.30
C PHE A 275 3.67 -5.72 -3.85
N LEU A 276 4.18 -5.81 -5.07
CA LEU A 276 4.92 -4.73 -5.73
C LEU A 276 4.27 -4.42 -7.08
N ALA A 277 4.09 -3.14 -7.36
CA ALA A 277 3.76 -2.62 -8.68
C ALA A 277 5.05 -2.50 -9.50
N ASP A 278 5.30 -3.49 -10.37
CA ASP A 278 6.47 -3.53 -11.22
C ASP A 278 6.13 -2.96 -12.60
N HIS A 279 6.42 -1.67 -12.74
CA HIS A 279 6.14 -0.90 -13.94
C HIS A 279 7.22 -1.11 -15.00
N ASP A 280 6.80 -1.56 -16.19
CA ASP A 280 7.64 -1.54 -17.39
C ASP A 280 7.68 -0.13 -18.00
N GLY A 281 8.88 0.45 -18.07
CA GLY A 281 9.10 1.74 -18.71
C GLY A 281 9.34 1.66 -20.22
N ASP A 282 9.42 0.45 -20.77
CA ASP A 282 9.66 0.15 -22.18
C ASP A 282 8.73 -0.97 -22.68
N GLU A 283 7.47 -0.62 -22.89
CA GLU A 283 6.44 -1.53 -23.43
C GLU A 283 6.76 -2.07 -24.85
N SER A 284 7.82 -1.59 -25.51
CA SER A 284 8.19 -2.01 -26.87
C SER A 284 8.89 -3.37 -26.94
N ASN A 285 9.38 -3.88 -25.80
CA ASN A 285 10.15 -5.12 -25.73
C ASN A 285 9.28 -6.39 -25.58
N GLY A 286 7.95 -6.25 -25.46
CA GLY A 286 6.98 -7.35 -25.34
C GLY A 286 6.82 -7.91 -23.92
N THR A 287 7.49 -7.34 -22.93
CA THR A 287 7.25 -7.58 -21.49
C THR A 287 6.07 -6.73 -21.04
N THR A 288 5.30 -7.22 -20.05
CA THR A 288 4.15 -6.49 -19.51
C THR A 288 4.48 -5.90 -18.13
N HIS A 289 3.58 -5.08 -17.61
CA HIS A 289 3.58 -4.73 -16.20
C HIS A 289 3.20 -5.95 -15.34
N PHE A 290 3.73 -6.01 -14.12
CA PHE A 290 3.46 -7.11 -13.20
C PHE A 290 3.00 -6.64 -11.83
N LEU A 291 2.11 -7.41 -11.24
CA LEU A 291 1.99 -7.55 -9.80
C LEU A 291 3.03 -8.58 -9.34
N GLN A 292 4.12 -8.14 -8.71
CA GLN A 292 5.11 -9.04 -8.12
C GLN A 292 4.70 -9.39 -6.69
N ILE A 293 4.97 -10.61 -6.27
CA ILE A 293 4.70 -11.08 -4.90
C ILE A 293 5.98 -11.66 -4.32
N VAL A 294 6.49 -11.01 -3.27
CA VAL A 294 7.79 -11.30 -2.67
C VAL A 294 7.60 -11.78 -1.23
N PRO A 295 8.04 -12.98 -0.86
CA PRO A 295 8.03 -13.44 0.53
C PRO A 295 8.92 -12.54 1.41
N VAL A 296 8.43 -12.14 2.58
CA VAL A 296 9.20 -11.38 3.57
C VAL A 296 8.84 -11.86 4.97
N ASP A 297 9.84 -12.28 5.74
CA ASP A 297 9.68 -12.71 7.14
C ASP A 297 9.95 -11.58 8.14
#